data_AF-A0A436RV61-F1
#
_entry.id   AF-A0A436RV61-F1
#
_cell.length_a   1.000
_cell.length_b   1.000
_cell.length_c   1.000
_cell.angle_alpha   90.00
_cell.angle_beta   90.00
_cell.angle_gamma   90.00
#
_symmetry.space_group_name_H-M   'P 1'
#
loop_
_entity.id
_entity.type
_entity.pdbx_description
1 polymer ?
#
loop_
_entity_poly.entity_id
_entity_poly.type
_entity_poly.pdbx_seq_one_letter_code
_entity_poly.pdbx_strand_id
1 'polypeptide(L)'
;MQTQQHKSWADVDLADLLGAFRKAKADCFFERSIYCAEIFSTYEQNIFDNLESLLADLHEGRAAEVLQRSRGRPRIFAKCLGTKQRRENTPQCFFSDAARAFERLQESHELTPEFRLVGAFDVEMHVLSGLWINLVGHKYDQRLRGHAFGSRVRRFGHTELRDRPRGDYQYDAVGSFEPYFQPYRAWRDRGIAAIRSALDEGEPVVALTLDFSSYYHNVDASFITSASFLSTIGLELSPWEIEFTEALVAALHAWGEEAARFIGGGAGRLQDQVGGLPIGLAAVRIMTNVLLYAFDERILDALAPVYYGRYVDDVFLVIRDSGRIRSTTELWDFIRQRAGDIFQEGATPGVIEVALPGGYQGRSRLMLKQEKQKVFFLRGQS
;
A
#
# COMPACT_ATOMS: atom_id res chain seq x y z
N MET A 1 -8.97 0.39 -29.41
CA MET A 1 -9.97 0.82 -28.41
C MET A 1 -9.53 2.16 -27.86
N GLN A 2 -10.16 3.23 -28.34
CA GLN A 2 -10.23 4.50 -27.62
C GLN A 2 -10.81 4.20 -26.23
N THR A 3 -10.25 4.79 -25.18
CA THR A 3 -10.84 4.76 -23.84
C THR A 3 -12.20 5.45 -23.93
N GLN A 4 -13.25 4.66 -24.05
CA GLN A 4 -14.61 5.15 -23.98
C GLN A 4 -14.77 5.86 -22.63
N GLN A 5 -15.22 7.11 -22.65
CA GLN A 5 -15.41 7.85 -21.43
C GLN A 5 -16.71 7.39 -20.79
N HIS A 6 -16.64 6.42 -19.87
CA HIS A 6 -17.80 5.94 -19.13
C HIS A 6 -18.33 7.05 -18.23
N LYS A 7 -19.63 7.32 -18.32
CA LYS A 7 -20.35 8.32 -17.52
C LYS A 7 -21.49 7.70 -16.72
N SER A 8 -21.79 6.42 -16.96
CA SER A 8 -22.82 5.65 -16.30
C SER A 8 -22.50 4.16 -16.39
N TRP A 9 -23.21 3.35 -15.59
CA TRP A 9 -23.11 1.89 -15.67
C TRP A 9 -23.54 1.33 -17.02
N ALA A 10 -24.45 2.01 -17.74
CA ALA A 10 -24.89 1.60 -19.07
C ALA A 10 -23.78 1.69 -20.14
N ASP A 11 -22.70 2.43 -19.87
CA ASP A 11 -21.54 2.51 -20.76
C ASP A 11 -20.57 1.34 -20.58
N VAL A 12 -20.69 0.57 -19.49
CA VAL A 12 -19.83 -0.61 -19.24
C VAL A 12 -20.31 -1.74 -20.13
N ASP A 13 -19.38 -2.43 -20.80
CA ASP A 13 -19.70 -3.60 -21.62
C ASP A 13 -19.01 -4.88 -21.13
N LEU A 14 -19.28 -5.99 -21.83
CA LEU A 14 -18.68 -7.29 -21.50
C LEU A 14 -17.16 -7.30 -21.72
N ALA A 15 -16.64 -6.50 -22.66
CA ALA A 15 -15.19 -6.39 -22.90
C ALA A 15 -14.49 -5.71 -21.72
N ASP A 16 -15.14 -4.73 -21.10
CA ASP A 16 -14.67 -4.09 -19.88
C ASP A 16 -14.55 -5.08 -18.72
N LEU A 17 -15.60 -5.89 -18.51
CA LEU A 17 -15.62 -6.91 -17.46
C LEU A 17 -14.61 -8.03 -17.72
N LEU A 18 -14.44 -8.46 -18.98
CA LEU A 18 -13.41 -9.44 -19.36
C LEU A 18 -12.00 -8.88 -19.13
N GLY A 19 -11.77 -7.60 -19.47
CA GLY A 19 -10.51 -6.91 -19.21
C GLY A 19 -10.21 -6.81 -17.71
N ALA A 20 -11.21 -6.45 -16.92
CA ALA A 20 -11.14 -6.41 -15.46
C ALA A 20 -10.89 -7.79 -14.85
N PHE A 21 -11.60 -8.82 -15.30
CA PHE A 21 -11.43 -10.21 -14.86
C PHE A 21 -10.02 -10.73 -15.10
N ARG A 22 -9.47 -10.51 -16.30
CA ARG A 22 -8.10 -10.95 -16.65
C ARG A 22 -7.07 -10.34 -15.71
N LYS A 23 -7.19 -9.04 -15.43
CA LYS A 23 -6.29 -8.35 -14.50
C LYS A 23 -6.49 -8.80 -13.06
N ALA A 24 -7.74 -8.95 -12.63
CA ALA A 24 -8.08 -9.46 -11.31
C ALA A 24 -7.41 -10.82 -11.04
N LYS A 25 -7.52 -11.75 -12.00
CA LYS A 25 -6.86 -13.06 -11.92
C LYS A 25 -5.34 -12.94 -11.83
N ALA A 26 -4.73 -12.10 -12.68
CA ALA A 26 -3.28 -11.91 -12.67
C ALA A 26 -2.79 -11.24 -11.37
N ASP A 27 -3.48 -10.22 -10.89
CA ASP A 27 -3.15 -9.51 -9.65
C ASP A 27 -3.24 -10.45 -8.44
N CYS A 28 -4.28 -11.30 -8.39
CA CYS A 28 -4.41 -12.34 -7.36
C CYS A 28 -3.35 -13.44 -7.49
N PHE A 29 -2.96 -13.83 -8.70
CA PHE A 29 -1.91 -14.85 -8.92
C PHE A 29 -0.55 -14.39 -8.37
N PHE A 30 -0.23 -13.10 -8.48
CA PHE A 30 1.01 -12.55 -7.95
C PHE A 30 0.93 -12.16 -6.47
N GLU A 31 -0.26 -12.15 -5.87
CA GLU A 31 -0.45 -11.92 -4.43
C GLU A 31 -0.18 -13.21 -3.65
N ARG A 32 0.83 -13.18 -2.78
CA ARG A 32 1.26 -14.37 -2.02
C ARG A 32 0.47 -14.57 -0.73
N SER A 33 -0.28 -13.55 -0.31
CA SER A 33 -0.99 -13.53 0.98
C SER A 33 -2.37 -14.19 0.91
N ILE A 34 -2.89 -14.45 -0.30
CA ILE A 34 -4.23 -15.00 -0.52
C ILE A 34 -4.15 -16.20 -1.47
N TYR A 35 -4.89 -17.28 -1.14
CA TYR A 35 -5.06 -18.41 -2.04
C TYR A 35 -6.38 -18.25 -2.79
N CYS A 36 -6.31 -17.71 -4.01
CA CYS A 36 -7.50 -17.45 -4.84
C CYS A 36 -7.58 -18.37 -6.08
N ALA A 37 -6.58 -19.23 -6.32
CA ALA A 37 -6.52 -20.02 -7.54
C ALA A 37 -7.77 -20.91 -7.75
N GLU A 38 -8.28 -21.52 -6.67
CA GLU A 38 -9.46 -22.37 -6.70
C GLU A 38 -10.73 -21.60 -7.09
N ILE A 39 -11.01 -20.45 -6.44
CA ILE A 39 -12.22 -19.67 -6.71
C ILE A 39 -12.23 -19.13 -8.14
N PHE A 40 -11.07 -18.71 -8.67
CA PHE A 40 -10.97 -18.28 -10.07
C PHE A 40 -11.14 -19.45 -11.03
N SER A 41 -10.54 -20.62 -10.74
CA SER A 41 -10.69 -21.80 -11.59
C SER A 41 -12.14 -22.27 -11.68
N THR A 42 -12.91 -22.19 -10.59
CA THR A 42 -14.34 -22.52 -10.58
C THR A 42 -15.16 -21.48 -11.34
N TYR A 43 -14.90 -20.19 -11.10
CA TYR A 43 -15.60 -19.10 -11.79
C TYR A 43 -15.38 -19.12 -13.31
N GLU A 44 -14.19 -19.53 -13.76
CA GLU A 44 -13.86 -19.61 -15.20
C GLU A 44 -14.62 -20.69 -15.97
N GLN A 45 -15.16 -21.70 -15.30
CA GLN A 45 -15.91 -22.77 -15.96
C GLN A 45 -17.15 -22.24 -16.70
N ASN A 46 -17.76 -21.15 -16.18
CA ASN A 46 -18.92 -20.48 -16.77
C ASN A 46 -18.66 -18.97 -16.91
N ILE A 47 -17.47 -18.59 -17.39
CA ILE A 47 -17.02 -17.18 -17.37
C ILE A 47 -18.00 -16.21 -18.06
N PHE A 48 -18.56 -16.57 -19.20
CA PHE A 48 -19.47 -15.68 -19.95
C PHE A 48 -20.77 -15.47 -19.18
N ASP A 49 -21.46 -16.54 -18.79
CA ASP A 49 -22.70 -16.46 -18.01
C ASP A 49 -22.50 -15.65 -16.71
N ASN A 50 -21.38 -15.87 -16.01
CA ASN A 50 -21.07 -15.16 -14.78
C ASN A 50 -20.85 -13.64 -15.03
N LEU A 51 -20.14 -13.28 -16.09
CA LEU A 51 -19.87 -11.87 -16.41
C LEU A 51 -21.08 -11.17 -17.04
N GLU A 52 -21.92 -11.88 -17.80
CA GLU A 52 -23.18 -11.36 -18.31
C GLU A 52 -24.19 -11.09 -17.19
N SER A 53 -24.28 -11.99 -16.20
CA SER A 53 -25.06 -11.78 -14.98
C SER A 53 -24.56 -10.57 -14.19
N LEU A 54 -23.24 -10.45 -14.01
CA LEU A 54 -22.63 -9.28 -13.38
C LEU A 54 -22.91 -8.00 -14.17
N LEU A 55 -22.84 -8.03 -15.50
CA LEU A 55 -23.12 -6.87 -16.34
C LEU A 55 -24.57 -6.40 -16.21
N ALA A 56 -25.52 -7.34 -16.19
CA ALA A 56 -26.93 -7.03 -15.99
C ALA A 56 -27.16 -6.34 -14.64
N ASP A 57 -26.56 -6.84 -13.56
CA ASP A 57 -26.60 -6.19 -12.25
C ASP A 57 -26.05 -4.75 -12.29
N LEU A 58 -24.93 -4.52 -12.99
CA LEU A 58 -24.36 -3.18 -13.13
C LEU A 58 -25.29 -2.25 -13.91
N HIS A 59 -25.85 -2.70 -15.04
CA HIS A 59 -26.77 -1.92 -15.87
C HIS A 59 -28.07 -1.55 -15.14
N GLU A 60 -28.49 -2.37 -14.18
CA GLU A 60 -29.64 -2.11 -13.31
C GLU A 60 -29.28 -1.25 -12.08
N GLY A 61 -28.05 -0.74 -12.00
CA GLY A 61 -27.60 0.14 -10.91
C GLY A 61 -27.28 -0.57 -9.60
N ARG A 62 -27.14 -1.91 -9.61
CA ARG A 62 -26.91 -2.73 -8.41
C ARG A 62 -25.44 -2.88 -8.03
N ALA A 63 -24.55 -2.02 -8.53
CA ALA A 63 -23.10 -2.12 -8.26
C ALA A 63 -22.75 -2.17 -6.76
N ALA A 64 -23.41 -1.35 -5.94
CA ALA A 64 -23.23 -1.37 -4.49
C ALA A 64 -23.66 -2.71 -3.85
N GLU A 65 -24.76 -3.30 -4.31
CA GLU A 65 -25.24 -4.60 -3.82
C GLU A 65 -24.27 -5.73 -4.19
N VAL A 66 -23.74 -5.71 -5.42
CA VAL A 66 -22.72 -6.66 -5.85
C VAL A 66 -21.46 -6.56 -4.99
N LEU A 67 -20.95 -5.34 -4.77
CA LEU A 67 -19.78 -5.12 -3.91
C LEU A 67 -20.04 -5.62 -2.48
N GLN A 68 -21.25 -5.43 -1.95
CA GLN A 68 -21.60 -5.88 -0.61
C GLN A 68 -21.76 -7.39 -0.50
N ARG A 69 -22.38 -8.07 -1.49
CA ARG A 69 -22.54 -9.54 -1.46
C ARG A 69 -21.21 -10.26 -1.67
N SER A 70 -20.31 -9.69 -2.48
CA SER A 70 -19.02 -10.27 -2.85
C SER A 70 -17.85 -9.85 -1.96
N ARG A 71 -18.09 -9.00 -0.95
CA ARG A 71 -17.07 -8.48 0.00
C ARG A 71 -16.34 -9.57 0.79
N GLY A 72 -16.83 -10.80 0.75
CA GLY A 72 -16.19 -11.93 1.40
C GLY A 72 -16.05 -11.74 2.91
N ARG A 73 -14.97 -12.26 3.49
CA ARG A 73 -14.77 -12.30 4.95
C ARG A 73 -13.30 -12.10 5.35
N PRO A 74 -13.03 -11.62 6.58
CA PRO A 74 -11.67 -11.57 7.11
C PRO A 74 -11.10 -12.97 7.32
N ARG A 75 -9.79 -13.13 7.09
CA ARG A 75 -9.04 -14.38 7.30
C ARG A 75 -7.66 -14.09 7.87
N ILE A 76 -7.10 -15.02 8.64
CA ILE A 76 -5.71 -14.95 9.10
C ILE A 76 -4.78 -15.78 8.22
N PHE A 77 -3.59 -15.23 7.98
CA PHE A 77 -2.50 -15.87 7.25
C PHE A 77 -1.24 -15.88 8.13
N ALA A 78 -0.52 -17.01 8.18
CA ALA A 78 0.70 -17.11 8.97
C ALA A 78 1.80 -16.20 8.38
N LYS A 79 2.35 -15.30 9.19
CA LYS A 79 3.35 -14.32 8.74
C LYS A 79 4.77 -14.81 9.00
N CYS A 80 5.08 -15.08 10.25
CA CYS A 80 6.40 -15.50 10.71
C CYS A 80 6.30 -16.02 12.15
N LEU A 81 7.40 -16.60 12.64
CA LEU A 81 7.61 -16.85 14.05
C LEU A 81 8.47 -15.72 14.61
N GLY A 82 7.89 -14.91 15.49
CA GLY A 82 8.63 -13.98 16.32
C GLY A 82 9.50 -14.76 17.31
N THR A 83 10.71 -14.26 17.56
CA THR A 83 11.71 -14.96 18.38
C THR A 83 12.20 -14.03 19.48
N LYS A 84 12.12 -14.47 20.74
CA LYS A 84 12.73 -13.78 21.88
C LYS A 84 13.75 -14.70 22.53
N GLN A 85 15.02 -14.26 22.62
CA GLN A 85 16.07 -15.07 23.25
C GLN A 85 15.73 -15.37 24.70
N ARG A 86 15.88 -16.64 25.11
CA ARG A 86 15.66 -17.06 26.50
C ARG A 86 16.82 -16.68 27.42
N ARG A 87 18.04 -16.58 26.88
CA ARG A 87 19.26 -16.20 27.60
C ARG A 87 20.03 -15.18 26.80
N GLU A 88 20.45 -14.10 27.44
CA GLU A 88 21.35 -13.11 26.85
C GLU A 88 22.68 -13.77 26.47
N ASN A 89 23.25 -13.40 25.32
CA ASN A 89 24.56 -13.84 24.81
C ASN A 89 24.68 -15.30 24.35
N THR A 90 23.61 -15.89 23.80
CA THR A 90 23.77 -17.18 23.09
C THR A 90 24.47 -16.94 21.73
N PRO A 91 25.58 -17.64 21.41
CA PRO A 91 26.26 -17.49 20.11
C PRO A 91 25.30 -17.77 18.94
N GLN A 92 25.33 -16.93 17.91
CA GLN A 92 24.58 -17.19 16.68
C GLN A 92 25.23 -18.35 15.92
N CYS A 93 24.43 -19.38 15.65
CA CYS A 93 24.81 -20.53 14.84
C CYS A 93 23.85 -20.64 13.66
N PHE A 94 24.37 -20.92 12.47
CA PHE A 94 23.57 -21.13 11.26
C PHE A 94 23.67 -22.59 10.85
N PHE A 95 22.53 -23.20 10.56
CA PHE A 95 22.44 -24.59 10.11
C PHE A 95 21.96 -24.58 8.66
N SER A 96 22.59 -25.39 7.81
CA SER A 96 22.08 -25.67 6.46
C SER A 96 20.82 -26.56 6.48
N ASP A 97 20.67 -27.36 7.53
CA ASP A 97 19.51 -28.21 7.78
C ASP A 97 18.42 -27.42 8.52
N ALA A 98 17.27 -27.26 7.88
CA ALA A 98 16.14 -26.49 8.42
C ALA A 98 15.50 -27.12 9.66
N ALA A 99 15.47 -28.46 9.77
CA ALA A 99 14.92 -29.14 10.93
C ALA A 99 15.80 -28.90 12.16
N ARG A 100 17.12 -29.07 11.99
CA ARG A 100 18.10 -28.76 13.04
C ARG A 100 18.12 -27.28 13.42
N ALA A 101 17.98 -26.39 12.44
CA ALA A 101 17.82 -24.96 12.69
C ALA A 101 16.61 -24.68 13.58
N PHE A 102 15.48 -25.33 13.29
CA PHE A 102 14.24 -25.16 14.04
C PHE A 102 14.31 -25.74 15.45
N GLU A 103 14.85 -26.95 15.62
CA GLU A 103 15.09 -27.55 16.94
C GLU A 103 15.94 -26.62 17.82
N ARG A 104 17.05 -26.11 17.28
CA ARG A 104 17.89 -25.15 18.00
C ARG A 104 17.15 -23.86 18.33
N LEU A 105 16.31 -23.38 17.41
CA LEU A 105 15.49 -22.19 17.62
C LEU A 105 14.52 -22.39 18.78
N GLN A 106 13.88 -23.55 18.89
CA GLN A 106 12.98 -23.90 20.01
C GLN A 106 13.69 -23.99 21.37
N GLU A 107 14.94 -24.47 21.39
CA GLU A 107 15.73 -24.54 22.62
C GLU A 107 16.15 -23.15 23.12
N SER A 108 16.58 -22.30 22.19
CA SER A 108 17.27 -21.03 22.49
C SER A 108 16.32 -19.83 22.58
N HIS A 109 15.15 -19.90 21.94
CA HIS A 109 14.20 -18.80 21.86
C HIS A 109 12.81 -19.21 22.35
N GLU A 110 12.10 -18.26 22.92
CA GLU A 110 10.65 -18.28 23.00
C GLU A 110 10.08 -17.89 21.63
N LEU A 111 9.15 -18.68 21.13
CA LEU A 111 8.56 -18.53 19.80
C LEU A 111 7.13 -18.02 19.92
N THR A 112 6.82 -16.95 19.22
CA THR A 112 5.48 -16.38 19.17
C THR A 112 5.00 -16.39 17.72
N PRO A 113 3.94 -17.13 17.38
CA PRO A 113 3.40 -17.09 16.03
C PRO A 113 2.79 -15.72 15.75
N GLU A 114 3.19 -15.11 14.63
CA GLU A 114 2.62 -13.88 14.13
C GLU A 114 1.73 -14.18 12.92
N PHE A 115 0.56 -13.54 12.89
CA PHE A 115 -0.42 -13.66 11.81
C PHE A 115 -0.66 -12.30 11.16
N ARG A 116 -1.11 -12.32 9.90
CA ARG A 116 -1.67 -11.17 9.19
C ARG A 116 -3.14 -11.38 8.96
N LEU A 117 -3.92 -10.31 9.09
CA LEU A 117 -5.30 -10.28 8.63
C LEU A 117 -5.33 -9.95 7.14
N VAL A 118 -6.02 -10.77 6.36
CA VAL A 118 -6.20 -10.65 4.92
C VAL A 118 -7.68 -10.76 4.57
N GLY A 119 -8.09 -10.23 3.43
CA GLY A 119 -9.46 -10.40 2.92
C GLY A 119 -9.57 -11.63 2.03
N ALA A 120 -10.57 -12.47 2.29
CA ALA A 120 -10.95 -13.59 1.42
C ALA A 120 -12.23 -13.19 0.67
N PHE A 121 -12.05 -12.63 -0.53
CA PHE A 121 -13.11 -12.07 -1.38
C PHE A 121 -13.59 -13.06 -2.43
N ASP A 122 -14.81 -12.85 -2.91
CA ASP A 122 -15.32 -13.57 -4.07
C ASP A 122 -14.76 -12.97 -5.37
N VAL A 123 -14.85 -13.74 -6.47
CA VAL A 123 -14.29 -13.32 -7.76
C VAL A 123 -14.93 -12.02 -8.26
N GLU A 124 -16.24 -11.80 -8.06
CA GLU A 124 -16.92 -10.57 -8.45
C GLU A 124 -16.30 -9.32 -7.80
N MET A 125 -15.91 -9.39 -6.52
CA MET A 125 -15.24 -8.27 -5.83
C MET A 125 -13.86 -7.99 -6.42
N HIS A 126 -13.12 -9.03 -6.80
CA HIS A 126 -11.85 -8.87 -7.50
C HIS A 126 -12.05 -8.29 -8.91
N VAL A 127 -13.09 -8.72 -9.65
CA VAL A 127 -13.45 -8.16 -10.96
C VAL A 127 -13.82 -6.68 -10.83
N LEU A 128 -14.70 -6.31 -9.90
CA LEU A 128 -15.08 -4.91 -9.69
C LEU A 128 -13.91 -4.07 -9.18
N SER A 129 -13.01 -4.64 -8.38
CA SER A 129 -11.76 -3.96 -8.02
C SER A 129 -10.87 -3.71 -9.23
N GLY A 130 -10.74 -4.66 -10.16
CA GLY A 130 -10.00 -4.49 -11.41
C GLY A 130 -10.67 -3.48 -12.34
N LEU A 131 -12.01 -3.51 -12.43
CA LEU A 131 -12.81 -2.56 -13.20
C LEU A 131 -12.63 -1.14 -12.65
N TRP A 132 -12.71 -0.97 -11.34
CA TRP A 132 -12.47 0.31 -10.68
C TRP A 132 -11.08 0.85 -10.99
N ILE A 133 -10.03 0.01 -10.96
CA ILE A 133 -8.67 0.44 -11.36
C ILE A 133 -8.65 0.88 -12.82
N ASN A 134 -9.27 0.09 -13.71
CA ASN A 134 -9.29 0.34 -15.14
C ASN A 134 -9.95 1.67 -15.51
N LEU A 135 -10.99 2.08 -14.77
CA LEU A 135 -11.81 3.25 -15.10
C LEU A 135 -11.50 4.48 -14.24
N VAL A 136 -11.15 4.29 -12.97
CA VAL A 136 -11.03 5.36 -11.97
C VAL A 136 -9.68 5.33 -11.26
N GLY A 137 -9.29 4.18 -10.69
CA GLY A 137 -8.11 4.05 -9.83
C GLY A 137 -6.80 4.48 -10.48
N HIS A 138 -6.63 4.24 -11.78
CA HIS A 138 -5.44 4.68 -12.51
C HIS A 138 -5.28 6.23 -12.54
N LYS A 139 -6.37 7.00 -12.37
CA LYS A 139 -6.34 8.47 -12.31
C LYS A 139 -5.77 8.97 -10.98
N TYR A 140 -6.07 8.26 -9.89
CA TYR A 140 -5.45 8.49 -8.58
C TYR A 140 -3.94 8.20 -8.63
N ASP A 141 -3.53 7.04 -9.17
CA ASP A 141 -2.11 6.71 -9.32
C ASP A 141 -1.33 7.72 -10.17
N GLN A 142 -1.98 8.35 -11.16
CA GLN A 142 -1.35 9.34 -12.04
C GLN A 142 -0.89 10.58 -11.29
N ARG A 143 -1.49 10.86 -10.12
CA ARG A 143 -1.09 12.00 -9.26
C ARG A 143 0.20 11.73 -8.49
N LEU A 144 0.54 10.46 -8.25
CA LEU A 144 1.78 10.09 -7.57
C LEU A 144 3.00 10.45 -8.43
N ARG A 145 3.99 11.09 -7.81
CA ARG A 145 5.23 11.51 -8.49
C ARG A 145 6.30 10.43 -8.47
N GLY A 146 7.48 10.76 -9.02
CA GLY A 146 8.58 9.82 -9.23
C GLY A 146 9.25 9.29 -7.96
N HIS A 147 8.90 9.81 -6.78
CA HIS A 147 9.38 9.32 -5.48
C HIS A 147 8.50 8.20 -4.90
N ALA A 148 7.30 7.94 -5.44
CA ALA A 148 6.45 6.82 -5.04
C ALA A 148 6.68 5.63 -6.00
N PHE A 149 7.36 4.58 -5.52
CA PHE A 149 7.81 3.45 -6.31
C PHE A 149 6.90 2.22 -6.20
N GLY A 150 6.35 1.98 -5.01
CA GLY A 150 5.55 0.80 -4.72
C GLY A 150 4.18 0.86 -5.38
N SER A 151 3.61 -0.30 -5.73
CA SER A 151 2.21 -0.45 -6.19
C SER A 151 1.75 0.55 -7.26
N ARG A 152 2.64 0.91 -8.19
CA ARG A 152 2.31 1.75 -9.34
C ARG A 152 1.63 0.92 -10.43
N VAL A 153 0.62 1.50 -11.06
CA VAL A 153 -0.04 0.84 -12.19
C VAL A 153 0.85 0.86 -13.43
N ARG A 154 0.68 -0.14 -14.30
CA ARG A 154 1.44 -0.21 -15.55
C ARG A 154 1.05 0.91 -16.49
N ARG A 155 2.06 1.58 -17.05
CA ARG A 155 1.89 2.70 -17.98
C ARG A 155 2.79 2.52 -19.19
N PHE A 156 2.36 3.04 -20.34
CA PHE A 156 3.19 2.99 -21.54
C PHE A 156 4.47 3.80 -21.37
N GLY A 157 5.61 3.15 -21.60
CA GLY A 157 6.93 3.76 -21.62
C GLY A 157 7.26 4.41 -22.97
N HIS A 158 8.54 4.71 -23.19
CA HIS A 158 9.08 5.03 -24.51
C HIS A 158 9.28 3.72 -25.28
N THR A 159 8.26 3.24 -25.97
CA THR A 159 8.42 2.16 -26.95
C THR A 159 7.80 2.59 -28.26
N GLU A 160 8.61 2.58 -29.32
CA GLU A 160 8.27 3.00 -30.70
C GLU A 160 7.15 2.16 -31.35
N LEU A 161 6.66 1.13 -30.67
CA LEU A 161 5.76 0.11 -31.21
C LEU A 161 4.26 0.41 -31.00
N ARG A 162 3.89 1.54 -30.38
CA ARG A 162 2.47 1.88 -30.13
C ARG A 162 2.21 3.38 -30.26
N ASP A 163 1.15 3.75 -30.97
CA ASP A 163 0.64 5.13 -31.12
C ASP A 163 0.04 5.72 -29.83
N ARG A 164 0.42 5.24 -28.65
CA ARG A 164 -0.15 5.68 -27.37
C ARG A 164 0.78 6.64 -26.62
N PRO A 165 0.24 7.73 -26.06
CA PRO A 165 1.02 8.66 -25.26
C PRO A 165 1.80 7.99 -24.12
N ARG A 166 3.04 8.42 -23.91
CA ARG A 166 3.85 8.01 -22.76
C ARG A 166 3.14 8.40 -21.46
N GLY A 167 3.07 7.47 -20.52
CA GLY A 167 2.44 7.67 -19.22
C GLY A 167 0.96 7.30 -19.17
N ASP A 168 0.35 6.98 -20.31
CA ASP A 168 -1.03 6.47 -20.35
C ASP A 168 -1.12 5.11 -19.67
N TYR A 169 -2.27 4.87 -19.04
CA TYR A 169 -2.57 3.61 -18.39
C TYR A 169 -2.60 2.45 -19.40
N GLN A 170 -1.86 1.38 -19.09
CA GLN A 170 -1.81 0.20 -19.95
C GLN A 170 -3.00 -0.72 -19.68
N TYR A 171 -4.13 -0.42 -20.32
CA TYR A 171 -5.35 -1.21 -20.17
C TYR A 171 -5.16 -2.69 -20.56
N ASP A 172 -4.37 -2.98 -21.58
CA ASP A 172 -4.19 -4.34 -22.12
C ASP A 172 -3.05 -5.14 -21.46
N ALA A 173 -2.43 -4.62 -20.39
CA ALA A 173 -1.43 -5.35 -19.64
C ALA A 173 -2.03 -6.58 -18.95
N VAL A 174 -1.18 -7.60 -18.73
CA VAL A 174 -1.57 -8.86 -18.07
C VAL A 174 -2.16 -8.62 -16.68
N GLY A 175 -1.54 -7.76 -15.87
CA GLY A 175 -2.02 -7.36 -14.55
C GLY A 175 -2.00 -5.85 -14.40
N SER A 176 -2.58 -5.34 -13.31
CA SER A 176 -2.75 -3.89 -13.11
C SER A 176 -1.44 -3.19 -12.76
N PHE A 177 -0.54 -3.87 -12.04
CA PHE A 177 0.62 -3.26 -11.40
C PHE A 177 1.97 -3.70 -11.99
N GLU A 178 2.97 -2.85 -11.82
CA GLU A 178 4.37 -3.21 -12.08
C GLU A 178 4.83 -4.36 -11.16
N PRO A 179 5.63 -5.33 -11.66
CA PRO A 179 6.17 -6.40 -10.83
C PRO A 179 7.05 -5.84 -9.70
N TYR A 180 6.76 -6.25 -8.45
CA TYR A 180 7.30 -5.62 -7.24
C TYR A 180 8.84 -5.51 -7.17
N PHE A 181 9.56 -6.49 -7.74
CA PHE A 181 11.01 -6.60 -7.56
C PHE A 181 11.80 -5.49 -8.27
N GLN A 182 11.32 -4.99 -9.42
CA GLN A 182 12.05 -3.95 -10.16
C GLN A 182 11.92 -2.58 -9.47
N PRO A 183 10.71 -2.08 -9.12
CA PRO A 183 10.59 -0.80 -8.43
C PRO A 183 11.20 -0.84 -7.03
N TYR A 184 11.13 -1.97 -6.33
CA TYR A 184 11.79 -2.12 -5.03
C TYR A 184 13.32 -2.00 -5.14
N ARG A 185 13.90 -2.70 -6.12
CA ARG A 185 15.34 -2.58 -6.41
C ARG A 185 15.70 -1.15 -6.78
N ALA A 186 14.93 -0.50 -7.66
CA ALA A 186 15.18 0.88 -8.07
C ALA A 186 15.10 1.86 -6.88
N TRP A 187 14.09 1.73 -6.02
CA TRP A 187 13.93 2.53 -4.81
C TRP A 187 15.15 2.41 -3.87
N ARG A 188 15.66 1.20 -3.66
CA ARG A 188 16.83 0.97 -2.82
C ARG A 188 18.12 1.48 -3.49
N ASP A 189 18.36 1.05 -4.72
CA ASP A 189 19.62 1.28 -5.42
C ASP A 189 19.82 2.76 -5.74
N ARG A 190 18.74 3.51 -6.06
CA ARG A 190 18.81 4.97 -6.25
C ARG A 190 19.18 5.71 -4.98
N GLY A 191 18.65 5.29 -3.83
CA GLY A 191 19.03 5.90 -2.55
C GLY A 191 20.49 5.62 -2.18
N ILE A 192 20.97 4.40 -2.42
CA ILE A 192 22.40 4.07 -2.23
C ILE A 192 23.30 4.85 -3.18
N ALA A 193 22.88 5.01 -4.45
CA ALA A 193 23.63 5.80 -5.43
C ALA A 193 23.69 7.28 -5.03
N ALA A 194 22.59 7.85 -4.52
CA ALA A 194 22.55 9.22 -4.04
C ALA A 194 23.48 9.44 -2.83
N ILE A 195 23.54 8.48 -1.91
CA ILE A 195 24.52 8.50 -0.81
C ILE A 195 25.94 8.53 -1.37
N ARG A 196 26.29 7.62 -2.28
CA ARG A 196 27.65 7.55 -2.85
C ARG A 196 28.04 8.86 -3.54
N SER A 197 27.18 9.40 -4.39
CA SER A 197 27.44 10.65 -5.11
C SER A 197 27.70 11.81 -4.14
N ALA A 198 26.88 11.95 -3.08
CA ALA A 198 27.09 12.97 -2.06
C ALA A 198 28.43 12.80 -1.32
N LEU A 199 28.78 11.57 -0.94
CA LEU A 199 30.06 11.29 -0.27
C LEU A 199 31.27 11.53 -1.17
N ASP A 200 31.18 11.20 -2.47
CA ASP A 200 32.23 11.45 -3.47
C ASP A 200 32.43 12.97 -3.70
N GLU A 201 31.37 13.76 -3.55
CA GLU A 201 31.39 15.23 -3.57
C GLU A 201 31.88 15.84 -2.23
N GLY A 202 32.22 15.00 -1.24
CA GLY A 202 32.67 15.44 0.07
C GLY A 202 31.54 15.95 0.98
N GLU A 203 30.27 15.74 0.61
CA GLU A 203 29.10 16.10 1.41
C GLU A 203 28.72 14.97 2.37
N PRO A 204 28.86 15.15 3.70
CA PRO A 204 28.39 14.16 4.67
C PRO A 204 26.85 14.05 4.64
N VAL A 205 26.32 12.86 4.88
CA VAL A 205 24.87 12.60 4.83
C VAL A 205 24.38 11.74 6.00
N VAL A 206 23.12 11.92 6.36
CA VAL A 206 22.38 11.01 7.25
C VAL A 206 21.34 10.27 6.43
N ALA A 207 21.41 8.94 6.44
CA ALA A 207 20.44 8.07 5.80
C ALA A 207 19.50 7.44 6.84
N LEU A 208 18.20 7.48 6.58
CA LEU A 208 17.13 7.04 7.47
C LEU A 208 16.12 6.18 6.71
N THR A 209 15.80 5.00 7.24
CA THR A 209 14.68 4.17 6.77
C THR A 209 13.55 4.16 7.79
N LEU A 210 12.32 4.41 7.35
CA LEU A 210 11.11 4.41 8.17
C LEU A 210 10.11 3.37 7.65
N ASP A 211 9.33 2.78 8.56
CA ASP A 211 8.30 1.77 8.29
C ASP A 211 7.03 2.12 9.08
N PHE A 212 5.88 2.25 8.39
CA PHE A 212 4.60 2.46 9.06
C PHE A 212 4.12 1.18 9.74
N SER A 213 3.79 1.28 11.02
CA SER A 213 3.36 0.12 11.80
C SER A 213 1.90 -0.23 11.56
N SER A 214 1.68 -1.49 11.16
CA SER A 214 0.35 -2.04 10.87
C SER A 214 -0.44 -1.18 9.87
N TYR A 215 0.25 -0.64 8.86
CA TYR A 215 -0.23 0.44 8.01
C TYR A 215 -1.66 0.21 7.49
N TYR A 216 -1.89 -0.88 6.76
CA TYR A 216 -3.20 -1.22 6.17
C TYR A 216 -4.33 -1.25 7.22
N HIS A 217 -4.07 -1.78 8.41
CA HIS A 217 -5.08 -1.95 9.47
C HIS A 217 -5.48 -0.64 10.14
N ASN A 218 -4.75 0.46 9.88
CA ASN A 218 -5.02 1.76 10.47
C ASN A 218 -5.48 2.80 9.43
N VAL A 219 -5.85 2.40 8.21
CA VAL A 219 -6.32 3.32 7.17
C VAL A 219 -7.85 3.31 7.08
N ASP A 220 -8.44 4.49 7.08
CA ASP A 220 -9.86 4.73 6.80
C ASP A 220 -10.06 5.04 5.31
N ALA A 221 -10.71 4.15 4.56
CA ALA A 221 -10.91 4.27 3.13
C ALA A 221 -11.64 5.56 2.69
N SER A 222 -12.43 6.19 3.56
CA SER A 222 -13.26 7.35 3.21
C SER A 222 -12.48 8.57 2.74
N PHE A 223 -11.18 8.64 3.02
CA PHE A 223 -10.36 9.76 2.53
C PHE A 223 -10.41 9.89 0.99
N ILE A 224 -10.54 8.77 0.27
CA ILE A 224 -10.35 8.74 -1.19
C ILE A 224 -11.45 9.49 -1.96
N THR A 225 -12.63 9.64 -1.35
CA THR A 225 -13.76 10.41 -1.91
C THR A 225 -13.90 11.80 -1.28
N SER A 226 -13.06 12.14 -0.29
CA SER A 226 -13.10 13.46 0.35
C SER A 226 -12.77 14.56 -0.65
N ALA A 227 -13.61 15.61 -0.68
CA ALA A 227 -13.36 16.81 -1.47
C ALA A 227 -12.00 17.47 -1.13
N SER A 228 -11.59 17.44 0.16
CA SER A 228 -10.30 17.99 0.57
C SER A 228 -9.13 17.17 0.01
N PHE A 229 -9.26 15.84 -0.03
CA PHE A 229 -8.24 14.96 -0.61
C PHE A 229 -8.14 15.14 -2.12
N LEU A 230 -9.27 15.09 -2.82
CA LEU A 230 -9.33 15.28 -4.28
C LEU A 230 -8.72 16.62 -4.70
N SER A 231 -9.04 17.70 -3.98
CA SER A 231 -8.41 19.01 -4.17
C SER A 231 -6.90 18.98 -3.89
N THR A 232 -6.47 18.32 -2.80
CA THR A 232 -5.04 18.22 -2.43
C THR A 232 -4.20 17.53 -3.50
N ILE A 233 -4.73 16.50 -4.15
CA ILE A 233 -4.04 15.78 -5.25
C ILE A 233 -4.36 16.37 -6.64
N GLY A 234 -5.21 17.41 -6.68
CA GLY A 234 -5.68 18.08 -7.89
C GLY A 234 -6.51 17.18 -8.83
N LEU A 235 -7.18 16.16 -8.31
CA LEU A 235 -7.95 15.19 -9.08
C LEU A 235 -9.43 15.58 -9.13
N GLU A 236 -9.96 15.69 -10.35
CA GLU A 236 -11.39 15.83 -10.60
C GLU A 236 -11.94 14.49 -11.09
N LEU A 237 -13.08 14.10 -10.53
CA LEU A 237 -13.83 12.90 -10.90
C LEU A 237 -15.25 13.29 -11.28
N SER A 238 -15.83 12.57 -12.22
CA SER A 238 -17.25 12.72 -12.54
C SER A 238 -18.13 12.16 -11.42
N PRO A 239 -19.42 12.56 -11.36
CA PRO A 239 -20.35 12.06 -10.34
C PRO A 239 -20.42 10.52 -10.29
N TRP A 240 -20.43 9.86 -11.44
CA TRP A 240 -20.47 8.39 -11.53
C TRP A 240 -19.19 7.73 -11.00
N GLU A 241 -18.02 8.33 -11.22
CA GLU A 241 -16.76 7.80 -10.68
C GLU A 241 -16.68 7.94 -9.16
N ILE A 242 -17.24 9.04 -8.62
CA ILE A 242 -17.40 9.23 -7.18
C ILE A 242 -18.35 8.16 -6.64
N GLU A 243 -19.53 7.98 -7.24
CA GLU A 243 -20.52 6.97 -6.84
C GLU A 243 -19.91 5.56 -6.81
N PHE A 244 -19.18 5.15 -7.86
CA PHE A 244 -18.51 3.85 -7.88
C PHE A 244 -17.46 3.74 -6.77
N THR A 245 -16.68 4.81 -6.54
CA THR A 245 -15.66 4.81 -5.48
C THR A 245 -16.30 4.75 -4.10
N GLU A 246 -17.41 5.46 -3.86
CA GLU A 246 -18.17 5.42 -2.61
C GLU A 246 -18.76 4.04 -2.33
N ALA A 247 -19.32 3.38 -3.35
CA ALA A 247 -19.84 2.02 -3.23
C ALA A 247 -18.73 1.02 -2.83
N LEU A 248 -17.53 1.17 -3.43
CA LEU A 248 -16.36 0.36 -3.07
C LEU A 248 -15.90 0.65 -1.64
N VAL A 249 -15.83 1.93 -1.24
CA VAL A 249 -15.49 2.35 0.13
C VAL A 249 -16.48 1.77 1.14
N ALA A 250 -17.78 1.79 0.86
CA ALA A 250 -18.81 1.22 1.73
C ALA A 250 -18.63 -0.29 1.95
N ALA A 251 -18.25 -1.04 0.91
CA ALA A 251 -17.94 -2.46 1.03
C ALA A 251 -16.67 -2.72 1.86
N LEU A 252 -15.64 -1.88 1.68
CA LEU A 252 -14.39 -1.96 2.47
C LEU A 252 -14.61 -1.59 3.94
N HIS A 253 -15.48 -0.63 4.23
CA HIS A 253 -15.89 -0.28 5.60
C HIS A 253 -16.63 -1.44 6.26
N ALA A 254 -17.62 -2.02 5.59
CA ALA A 254 -18.34 -3.19 6.11
C ALA A 254 -17.40 -4.37 6.38
N TRP A 255 -16.42 -4.60 5.49
CA TRP A 255 -15.38 -5.60 5.71
C TRP A 255 -14.49 -5.24 6.93
N GLY A 256 -14.09 -3.98 7.08
CA GLY A 256 -13.29 -3.50 8.20
C GLY A 256 -13.99 -3.68 9.55
N GLU A 257 -15.28 -3.38 9.63
CA GLU A 257 -16.08 -3.63 10.84
C GLU A 257 -16.17 -5.12 11.19
N GLU A 258 -16.29 -5.99 10.19
CA GLU A 258 -16.25 -7.43 10.40
C GLU A 258 -14.87 -7.91 10.85
N ALA A 259 -13.80 -7.38 10.25
CA ALA A 259 -12.42 -7.63 10.65
C ALA A 259 -12.13 -7.22 12.09
N ALA A 260 -12.61 -6.05 12.51
CA ALA A 260 -12.50 -5.57 13.88
C ALA A 260 -13.21 -6.54 14.84
N ARG A 261 -14.46 -6.93 14.54
CA ARG A 261 -15.21 -7.93 15.34
C ARG A 261 -14.50 -9.28 15.40
N PHE A 262 -13.96 -9.75 14.27
CA PHE A 262 -13.25 -11.01 14.15
C PHE A 262 -11.99 -11.06 15.02
N ILE A 263 -11.22 -9.96 15.07
CA ILE A 263 -9.99 -9.88 15.88
C ILE A 263 -10.30 -9.63 17.36
N GLY A 264 -11.24 -8.73 17.68
CA GLY A 264 -11.42 -8.25 19.05
C GLY A 264 -12.42 -9.02 19.90
N GLY A 265 -12.91 -10.17 19.45
CA GLY A 265 -13.74 -11.09 20.24
C GLY A 265 -13.12 -11.61 21.56
N GLY A 266 -11.92 -11.15 21.95
CA GLY A 266 -11.24 -11.55 23.18
C GLY A 266 -10.79 -10.43 24.15
N ALA A 267 -10.86 -9.14 23.81
CA ALA A 267 -10.44 -8.08 24.72
C ALA A 267 -11.06 -6.72 24.35
N GLY A 268 -11.79 -6.11 25.30
CA GLY A 268 -12.57 -4.87 25.14
C GLY A 268 -11.78 -3.61 24.78
N ARG A 269 -11.24 -3.54 23.56
CA ARG A 269 -10.58 -2.36 22.96
C ARG A 269 -11.19 -1.90 21.63
N LEU A 270 -12.39 -2.40 21.30
CA LEU A 270 -12.92 -2.38 19.93
C LEU A 270 -13.68 -1.14 19.47
N GLN A 271 -14.01 -0.19 20.35
CA GLN A 271 -14.95 0.88 19.96
C GLN A 271 -14.35 1.96 19.04
N ASP A 272 -13.02 2.09 18.95
CA ASP A 272 -12.38 3.19 18.22
C ASP A 272 -11.48 2.75 17.04
N GLN A 273 -11.49 1.47 16.64
CA GLN A 273 -10.67 0.99 15.53
C GLN A 273 -11.45 0.97 14.21
N VAL A 274 -10.85 1.56 13.17
CA VAL A 274 -11.40 1.65 11.80
C VAL A 274 -11.58 0.27 11.14
N GLY A 275 -10.95 -0.79 11.66
CA GLY A 275 -10.92 -2.12 11.03
C GLY A 275 -9.94 -2.22 9.85
N GLY A 276 -9.62 -1.07 9.25
CA GLY A 276 -8.57 -0.90 8.26
C GLY A 276 -8.92 -1.45 6.88
N LEU A 277 -7.95 -1.35 5.97
CA LEU A 277 -8.06 -1.87 4.62
C LEU A 277 -7.59 -3.33 4.51
N PRO A 278 -8.28 -4.16 3.72
CA PRO A 278 -7.92 -5.56 3.53
C PRO A 278 -6.67 -5.72 2.67
N ILE A 279 -5.73 -6.55 3.14
CA ILE A 279 -4.66 -7.07 2.30
C ILE A 279 -5.26 -8.13 1.36
N GLY A 280 -4.97 -8.03 0.06
CA GLY A 280 -5.40 -8.99 -0.95
C GLY A 280 -6.34 -8.44 -2.03
N LEU A 281 -6.80 -7.20 -1.91
CA LEU A 281 -7.59 -6.53 -2.95
C LEU A 281 -6.75 -5.53 -3.74
N ALA A 282 -6.84 -5.56 -5.08
CA ALA A 282 -6.03 -4.74 -5.96
C ALA A 282 -6.27 -3.23 -5.75
N ALA A 283 -7.52 -2.79 -5.62
CA ALA A 283 -7.88 -1.38 -5.43
C ALA A 283 -7.28 -0.78 -4.16
N VAL A 284 -7.17 -1.57 -3.09
CA VAL A 284 -6.56 -1.16 -1.82
C VAL A 284 -5.12 -0.72 -2.02
N ARG A 285 -4.37 -1.34 -2.95
CA ARG A 285 -2.99 -0.95 -3.25
C ARG A 285 -2.88 0.46 -3.80
N ILE A 286 -3.88 0.94 -4.54
CA ILE A 286 -3.93 2.34 -4.99
C ILE A 286 -4.27 3.23 -3.80
N MET A 287 -5.34 2.90 -3.06
CA MET A 287 -5.79 3.66 -1.89
C MET A 287 -4.66 3.89 -0.88
N THR A 288 -3.98 2.84 -0.45
CA THR A 288 -2.88 2.95 0.52
C THR A 288 -1.68 3.72 -0.02
N ASN A 289 -1.47 3.75 -1.32
CA ASN A 289 -0.35 4.48 -1.90
C ASN A 289 -0.64 5.98 -2.04
N VAL A 290 -1.86 6.35 -2.43
CA VAL A 290 -2.26 7.75 -2.65
C VAL A 290 -2.60 8.50 -1.38
N LEU A 291 -2.95 7.80 -0.30
CA LEU A 291 -3.14 8.39 1.03
C LEU A 291 -1.94 9.26 1.44
N LEU A 292 -0.72 8.79 1.15
CA LEU A 292 0.53 9.41 1.55
C LEU A 292 1.01 10.52 0.59
N TYR A 293 0.23 10.91 -0.41
CA TYR A 293 0.64 11.96 -1.36
C TYR A 293 1.07 13.26 -0.66
N ALA A 294 0.24 13.80 0.25
CA ALA A 294 0.57 15.05 0.93
C ALA A 294 1.74 14.90 1.92
N PHE A 295 1.92 13.69 2.48
CA PHE A 295 3.09 13.37 3.30
C PHE A 295 4.37 13.44 2.46
N ASP A 296 4.38 12.83 1.28
CA ASP A 296 5.55 12.84 0.39
C ASP A 296 5.95 14.27 0.00
N GLU A 297 4.97 15.08 -0.43
CA GLU A 297 5.18 16.47 -0.81
C GLU A 297 5.72 17.30 0.36
N ARG A 298 5.16 17.10 1.56
CA ARG A 298 5.61 17.81 2.75
C ARG A 298 7.04 17.44 3.16
N ILE A 299 7.43 16.17 3.04
CA ILE A 299 8.82 15.75 3.33
C ILE A 299 9.80 16.42 2.37
N LEU A 300 9.47 16.46 1.09
CA LEU A 300 10.31 17.09 0.06
C LEU A 300 10.48 18.59 0.30
N ASP A 301 9.38 19.28 0.58
CA ASP A 301 9.36 20.72 0.88
C ASP A 301 10.11 21.05 2.19
N ALA A 302 9.82 20.33 3.28
CA ALA A 302 10.40 20.60 4.59
C ALA A 302 11.91 20.33 4.67
N LEU A 303 12.32 19.19 4.13
CA LEU A 303 13.65 18.63 4.39
C LEU A 303 14.61 18.84 3.24
N ALA A 304 14.13 19.13 2.03
CA ALA A 304 14.94 19.24 0.80
C ALA A 304 16.00 18.12 0.71
N PRO A 305 15.59 16.84 0.78
CA PRO A 305 16.52 15.73 0.94
C PRO A 305 17.40 15.52 -0.30
N VAL A 306 18.59 14.96 -0.09
CA VAL A 306 19.45 14.44 -1.16
C VAL A 306 18.72 13.32 -1.91
N TYR A 307 18.00 12.48 -1.16
CA TYR A 307 17.13 11.45 -1.73
C TYR A 307 15.90 11.23 -0.87
N TYR A 308 14.76 11.09 -1.53
CA TYR A 308 13.54 10.61 -0.93
C TYR A 308 12.86 9.62 -1.87
N GLY A 309 12.50 8.47 -1.32
CA GLY A 309 11.71 7.47 -2.03
C GLY A 309 10.83 6.70 -1.07
N ARG A 310 9.60 6.41 -1.49
CA ARG A 310 8.64 5.61 -0.76
C ARG A 310 8.22 4.38 -1.57
N TYR A 311 8.24 3.23 -0.92
CA TYR A 311 7.73 1.97 -1.44
C TYR A 311 6.51 1.55 -0.62
N VAL A 312 5.33 2.04 -1.01
CA VAL A 312 4.09 1.93 -0.22
C VAL A 312 4.27 2.54 1.18
N ASP A 313 4.50 1.76 2.22
CA ASP A 313 4.73 2.18 3.61
C ASP A 313 6.20 2.28 4.01
N ASP A 314 7.11 1.69 3.24
CA ASP A 314 8.55 1.83 3.46
C ASP A 314 9.05 3.19 2.93
N VAL A 315 9.73 3.97 3.75
CA VAL A 315 10.32 5.26 3.36
C VAL A 315 11.84 5.19 3.47
N PHE A 316 12.53 5.70 2.47
CA PHE A 316 13.98 5.88 2.47
C PHE A 316 14.29 7.35 2.23
N LEU A 317 14.91 7.97 3.23
CA LEU A 317 15.25 9.38 3.28
C LEU A 317 16.76 9.54 3.47
N VAL A 318 17.37 10.43 2.68
CA VAL A 318 18.78 10.83 2.81
C VAL A 318 18.84 12.34 2.87
N ILE A 319 19.37 12.89 3.95
CA ILE A 319 19.53 14.33 4.15
C ILE A 319 21.01 14.69 4.29
N ARG A 320 21.36 15.92 3.96
CA ARG A 320 22.71 16.44 4.22
C ARG A 320 22.96 16.54 5.72
N ASP A 321 24.13 16.09 6.16
CA ASP A 321 24.57 16.25 7.54
C ASP A 321 25.36 17.55 7.68
N SER A 322 24.86 18.45 8.53
CA SER A 322 25.57 19.69 8.87
C SER A 322 26.76 19.50 9.82
N GLY A 323 27.03 18.25 10.24
CA GLY A 323 28.02 17.89 11.26
C GLY A 323 27.57 18.19 12.69
N ARG A 324 26.33 18.65 12.87
CA ARG A 324 25.74 18.99 14.17
C ARG A 324 24.90 17.88 14.75
N ILE A 325 24.44 16.92 13.94
CA ILE A 325 23.55 15.84 14.36
C ILE A 325 24.42 14.66 14.81
N ARG A 326 24.42 14.36 16.11
CA ARG A 326 25.30 13.36 16.74
C ARG A 326 24.57 12.12 17.22
N SER A 327 23.24 12.13 17.18
CA SER A 327 22.40 11.03 17.64
C SER A 327 21.09 10.96 16.88
N THR A 328 20.41 9.81 16.98
CA THR A 328 19.05 9.64 16.44
C THR A 328 18.05 10.61 17.08
N THR A 329 18.23 10.95 18.35
CA THR A 329 17.39 11.94 19.04
C THR A 329 17.53 13.32 18.40
N GLU A 330 18.77 13.79 18.23
CA GLU A 330 19.05 15.08 17.58
C GLU A 330 18.57 15.11 16.12
N LEU A 331 18.62 13.96 15.43
CA LEU A 331 18.07 13.84 14.07
C LEU A 331 16.56 14.06 14.07
N TRP A 332 15.84 13.46 15.02
CA TRP A 332 14.40 13.66 15.15
C TRP A 332 14.04 15.07 15.57
N ASP A 333 14.84 15.72 16.42
CA ASP A 333 14.65 17.12 16.78
C ASP A 333 14.80 18.04 15.56
N PHE A 334 15.81 17.78 14.72
CA PHE A 334 15.97 18.47 13.43
C PHE A 334 14.77 18.25 12.50
N ILE A 335 14.31 17.00 12.35
CA ILE A 335 13.16 16.67 11.50
C ILE A 335 11.90 17.37 12.02
N ARG A 336 11.62 17.33 13.33
CA ARG A 336 10.45 17.97 13.94
C ARG A 336 10.52 19.49 13.86
N GLN A 337 11.70 20.10 13.95
CA GLN A 337 11.83 21.55 13.75
C GLN A 337 11.37 21.97 12.35
N ARG A 338 11.56 21.13 11.34
CA ARG A 338 11.21 21.42 9.94
C ARG A 338 9.85 20.89 9.50
N ALA A 339 9.41 19.77 10.07
CA ALA A 339 8.25 18.97 9.66
C ALA A 339 7.39 18.53 10.87
N GLY A 340 7.39 19.31 11.96
CA GLY A 340 6.66 18.98 13.20
C GLY A 340 5.13 19.05 13.07
N ASP A 341 4.63 19.66 12.01
CA ASP A 341 3.22 19.59 11.62
C ASP A 341 2.79 18.17 11.23
N ILE A 342 3.68 17.39 10.62
CA ILE A 342 3.40 16.00 10.21
C ILE A 342 3.99 14.95 11.14
N PHE A 343 5.02 15.26 11.94
CA PHE A 343 5.62 14.33 12.90
C PHE A 343 5.35 14.76 14.34
N GLN A 344 4.48 14.03 15.01
CA GLN A 344 4.06 14.30 16.38
C GLN A 344 4.51 13.18 17.31
N GLU A 345 4.79 13.52 18.56
CA GLU A 345 5.12 12.50 19.56
C GLU A 345 3.84 11.76 19.95
N GLY A 346 3.85 10.44 19.80
CA GLY A 346 2.68 9.62 20.13
C GLY A 346 2.48 9.47 21.63
N ALA A 347 1.30 9.00 22.03
CA ALA A 347 0.97 8.77 23.44
C ALA A 347 1.87 7.71 24.13
N THR A 348 2.55 6.87 23.35
CA THR A 348 3.49 5.87 23.86
C THR A 348 4.92 6.29 23.53
N PRO A 349 5.87 6.28 24.50
CA PRO A 349 7.27 6.59 24.24
C PRO A 349 7.85 5.75 23.10
N GLY A 350 8.56 6.39 22.18
CA GLY A 350 9.18 5.74 21.01
C GLY A 350 8.22 5.50 19.83
N VAL A 351 6.96 5.92 19.92
CA VAL A 351 6.01 5.98 18.81
C VAL A 351 5.92 7.41 18.30
N ILE A 352 6.04 7.57 16.99
CA ILE A 352 5.85 8.85 16.30
C ILE A 352 4.55 8.75 15.52
N GLU A 353 3.59 9.62 15.84
CA GLU A 353 2.36 9.74 15.08
C GLU A 353 2.59 10.63 13.86
N VAL A 354 2.04 10.21 12.72
CA VAL A 354 2.14 10.94 11.47
C VAL A 354 0.78 11.55 11.15
N ALA A 355 0.72 12.87 11.11
CA ALA A 355 -0.46 13.62 10.72
C ALA A 355 -0.35 14.01 9.24
N LEU A 356 -1.35 13.66 8.45
CA LEU A 356 -1.40 14.03 7.03
C LEU A 356 -1.89 15.48 6.87
N PRO A 357 -1.16 16.31 6.10
CA PRO A 357 -1.65 17.63 5.72
C PRO A 357 -2.95 17.54 4.91
N GLY A 358 -3.76 18.61 4.92
CA GLY A 358 -4.97 18.70 4.09
C GLY A 358 -6.27 18.18 4.72
N GLY A 359 -6.22 17.70 5.96
CA GLY A 359 -7.43 17.42 6.76
C GLY A 359 -8.30 16.27 6.22
N TYR A 360 -7.75 15.38 5.40
CA TYR A 360 -8.47 14.23 4.83
C TYR A 360 -8.21 12.90 5.55
N GLN A 361 -7.31 12.87 6.53
CA GLN A 361 -6.88 11.64 7.22
C GLN A 361 -8.06 10.83 7.81
N GLY A 362 -9.15 11.52 8.17
CA GLY A 362 -10.32 10.89 8.76
C GLY A 362 -9.95 10.18 10.06
N ARG A 363 -10.39 8.93 10.21
CA ARG A 363 -10.05 8.08 11.35
C ARG A 363 -8.73 7.32 11.19
N SER A 364 -7.99 7.55 10.10
CA SER A 364 -6.72 6.84 9.88
C SER A 364 -5.70 7.20 10.98
N ARG A 365 -4.95 6.21 11.46
CA ARG A 365 -3.90 6.39 12.48
C ARG A 365 -2.55 5.91 11.98
N LEU A 366 -1.71 6.84 11.54
CA LEU A 366 -0.41 6.50 10.97
C LEU A 366 0.68 6.63 12.04
N MET A 367 1.48 5.58 12.20
CA MET A 367 2.48 5.50 13.27
C MET A 367 3.79 4.93 12.76
N LEU A 368 4.90 5.53 13.18
CA LEU A 368 6.25 5.00 13.02
C LEU A 368 6.77 4.55 14.38
N LYS A 369 7.47 3.42 14.41
CA LYS A 369 8.12 2.92 15.65
C LYS A 369 9.63 3.10 15.55
N GLN A 370 10.23 3.72 16.56
CA GLN A 370 11.67 3.97 16.58
C GLN A 370 12.51 2.68 16.53
N GLU A 371 12.04 1.58 17.14
CA GLU A 371 12.72 0.28 17.14
C GLU A 371 12.95 -0.33 15.74
N LYS A 372 12.15 0.08 14.75
CA LYS A 372 12.27 -0.39 13.37
C LYS A 372 13.12 0.53 12.49
N GLN A 373 13.47 1.71 12.98
CA GLN A 373 14.21 2.70 12.22
C GLN A 373 15.68 2.31 12.15
N LYS A 374 16.29 2.56 11.00
CA LYS A 374 17.75 2.44 10.83
C LYS A 374 18.28 3.79 10.40
N VAL A 375 19.26 4.28 11.14
CA VAL A 375 19.92 5.56 10.91
C VAL A 375 21.40 5.30 10.65
N PHE A 376 21.95 5.92 9.61
CA PHE A 376 23.36 5.82 9.26
C PHE A 376 23.92 7.24 9.08
N PHE A 377 24.92 7.59 9.89
CA PHE A 377 25.70 8.81 9.76
C PHE A 377 26.93 8.51 8.91
N LEU A 378 27.05 9.14 7.75
CA LEU A 378 28.02 8.77 6.73
C LEU A 378 28.86 9.97 6.31
N ARG A 379 30.18 9.75 6.20
CA ARG A 379 31.16 10.72 5.72
C ARG A 379 32.17 10.02 4.83
N GLY A 380 32.53 10.65 3.70
CA GLY A 380 33.51 10.10 2.76
C GLY A 380 34.90 10.00 3.39
N GLN A 381 35.72 9.05 2.93
CA GLN A 381 37.14 9.04 3.26
C GLN A 381 37.79 10.19 2.50
N SER A 382 38.34 11.14 3.26
CA SER A 382 39.16 12.25 2.78
C SER A 382 40.51 11.78 2.25
#